data_AF-A0A662VPF4-F1
#
_entry.id   AF-A0A662VPF4-F1
#
_cell.length_a   1.000
_cell.length_b   1.000
_cell.length_c   1.000
_cell.angle_alpha   90.00
_cell.angle_beta   90.00
_cell.angle_gamma   90.00
#
_symmetry.space_group_name_H-M   'P 1'
#
loop_
_entity.id
_entity.type
_entity.pdbx_description
1 polymer ?
#
loop_
_entity_poly.entity_id
_entity_poly.type
_entity_poly.pdbx_seq_one_letter_code
_entity_poly.pdbx_strand_id
1 'polypeptide(L)'
;MESVALDTNLIVNFILKTQLTSRAKDILRFVFKSYQPVLFTNTVEESIFILVREELKTHGISKFYEQRDYLKRKGYSKLTLHKKFVEFVEDLNIPVLENRCGLDELVRNYGKI
;
A
#
# COMPACT_ATOMS: atom_id res chain seq x y z
N MET A 1 15.86 17.76 3.21
CA MET A 1 15.58 16.73 2.18
C MET A 1 14.09 16.80 1.92
N GLU A 2 13.66 17.00 0.67
CA GLU A 2 12.23 17.03 0.34
C GLU A 2 11.61 15.65 0.53
N SER A 3 10.35 15.60 0.96
CA SER A 3 9.61 14.35 1.13
C SER A 3 8.84 13.99 -0.14
N VAL A 4 8.79 12.70 -0.47
CA VAL A 4 8.02 12.16 -1.58
C VAL A 4 7.12 11.04 -1.07
N ALA A 5 5.83 11.15 -1.36
CA ALA A 5 4.87 10.10 -1.06
C ALA A 5 5.05 8.93 -2.03
N LEU A 6 5.18 7.72 -1.50
CA LEU A 6 5.19 6.50 -2.30
C LEU A 6 3.75 6.13 -2.69
N ASP A 7 3.57 5.73 -3.94
CA ASP A 7 2.26 5.32 -4.47
C ASP A 7 1.98 3.82 -4.25
N THR A 8 0.71 3.45 -4.09
CA THR A 8 0.25 2.07 -3.95
C THR A 8 0.74 1.18 -5.09
N ASN A 9 0.69 1.64 -6.35
CA ASN A 9 1.11 0.83 -7.49
C ASN A 9 2.61 0.55 -7.47
N LEU A 10 3.41 1.50 -7.02
CA LEU A 10 4.85 1.31 -6.89
C LEU A 10 5.14 0.15 -5.91
N ILE A 11 4.49 0.19 -4.75
CA ILE A 11 4.62 -0.80 -3.68
C ILE A 11 4.14 -2.17 -4.15
N VAL A 12 2.92 -2.24 -4.68
CA VAL A 12 2.30 -3.50 -5.10
C VAL A 12 3.13 -4.16 -6.21
N ASN A 13 3.57 -3.41 -7.22
CA ASN A 13 4.40 -3.97 -8.29
C ASN A 13 5.75 -4.49 -7.77
N PHE A 14 6.34 -3.80 -6.79
CA PHE A 14 7.59 -4.24 -6.17
C PHE A 14 7.40 -5.54 -5.36
N ILE A 15 6.37 -5.61 -4.51
CA ILE A 15 6.14 -6.77 -3.62
C ILE A 15 5.64 -7.99 -4.41
N LEU A 16 4.73 -7.82 -5.37
CA LEU A 16 4.15 -8.91 -6.16
C LEU A 16 5.08 -9.45 -7.25
N LYS A 17 6.20 -8.78 -7.52
CA LYS A 17 7.16 -9.14 -8.56
C LYS A 17 6.52 -9.22 -9.97
N THR A 18 5.75 -8.20 -10.34
CA THR A 18 5.10 -8.10 -11.67
C THR A 18 6.11 -7.80 -12.79
N GLN A 19 5.64 -7.69 -14.04
CA GLN A 19 6.45 -7.21 -15.16
C GLN A 19 7.03 -5.79 -14.96
N LEU A 20 6.45 -4.99 -14.04
CA LEU A 20 6.92 -3.64 -13.73
C LEU A 20 7.95 -3.59 -12.59
N THR A 21 8.36 -4.75 -12.04
CA THR A 21 9.27 -4.83 -10.89
C THR A 21 10.58 -4.08 -11.09
N SER A 22 11.20 -4.18 -12.28
CA SER A 22 12.47 -3.49 -12.54
C SER A 22 12.29 -1.98 -12.44
N ARG A 23 11.24 -1.45 -13.08
CA ARG A 23 10.91 -0.03 -13.03
C ARG A 23 10.59 0.42 -11.60
N ALA A 24 9.83 -0.38 -10.85
CA ALA A 24 9.53 -0.09 -9.46
C ALA A 24 10.80 -0.01 -8.60
N LYS A 25 11.76 -0.93 -8.79
CA LYS A 25 13.07 -0.89 -8.13
C LYS A 25 13.86 0.36 -8.46
N ASP A 26 13.88 0.76 -9.73
CA ASP A 26 14.64 1.93 -10.16
C ASP A 26 14.05 3.22 -9.58
N ILE A 27 12.72 3.33 -9.53
CA ILE A 27 12.02 4.45 -8.88
C ILE A 27 12.31 4.46 -7.38
N LEU A 28 12.18 3.34 -6.68
CA LEU A 28 12.48 3.27 -5.25
C LEU A 28 13.94 3.69 -4.99
N ARG A 29 14.91 3.13 -5.72
CA ARG A 29 16.32 3.53 -5.59
C ARG A 29 16.53 5.02 -5.79
N PHE A 30 15.89 5.60 -6.80
CA PHE A 30 15.97 7.03 -7.05
C PHE A 30 15.38 7.85 -5.89
N VAL A 31 14.21 7.46 -5.39
CA VAL A 31 13.53 8.12 -4.26
C VAL A 31 14.39 8.05 -3.01
N PHE A 32 14.84 6.86 -2.60
CA PHE A 32 15.67 6.68 -1.41
C PHE A 32 17.04 7.38 -1.50
N LYS A 33 17.55 7.64 -2.71
CA LYS A 33 18.80 8.39 -2.91
C LYS A 33 18.61 9.90 -2.84
N SER A 34 17.44 10.40 -3.25
CA SER A 34 17.24 11.83 -3.55
C SER A 34 16.23 12.51 -2.63
N TYR A 35 15.37 11.75 -1.96
CA TYR A 35 14.22 12.24 -1.20
C TYR A 35 14.02 11.44 0.10
N GLN A 36 13.21 12.00 1.01
CA GLN A 36 12.67 11.26 2.14
C GLN A 36 11.38 10.56 1.71
N PRO A 37 11.35 9.23 1.55
CA PRO A 37 10.10 8.54 1.26
C PRO A 37 9.17 8.66 2.47
N VAL A 38 7.89 8.87 2.20
CA VAL A 38 6.81 8.79 3.19
C VAL A 38 5.65 7.98 2.62
N LEU A 39 4.83 7.43 3.50
CA LEU A 39 3.57 6.78 3.16
C LEU A 39 2.43 7.53 3.82
N PHE A 40 1.29 7.61 3.15
CA PHE A 40 0.06 8.02 3.80
C PHE A 40 -0.74 6.80 4.28
N THR A 41 -1.55 6.97 5.32
CA THR A 41 -2.40 5.89 5.86
C THR A 41 -3.28 5.24 4.79
N ASN A 42 -3.85 6.02 3.86
CA ASN A 42 -4.64 5.48 2.74
C ASN A 42 -3.79 4.61 1.80
N THR A 43 -2.53 4.99 1.53
CA THR A 43 -1.61 4.17 0.73
C THR A 43 -1.32 2.84 1.42
N VAL A 44 -1.13 2.86 2.74
CA VAL A 44 -0.90 1.64 3.54
C VAL A 44 -2.10 0.71 3.47
N GLU A 45 -3.30 1.23 3.73
CA GLU A 45 -4.55 0.47 3.71
C GLU A 45 -4.82 -0.15 2.33
N GLU A 46 -4.67 0.65 1.27
CA GLU A 46 -4.89 0.21 -0.10
C GLU A 46 -3.88 -0.87 -0.51
N SER A 47 -2.59 -0.68 -0.18
CA SER A 47 -1.54 -1.66 -0.46
C SER A 47 -1.82 -3.00 0.24
N ILE A 48 -2.17 -2.97 1.53
CA ILE A 48 -2.53 -4.17 2.29
C ILE A 48 -3.73 -4.88 1.64
N PHE A 49 -4.78 -4.13 1.30
CA PHE A 49 -5.97 -4.68 0.68
C PHE A 49 -5.66 -5.39 -0.64
N ILE A 50 -4.88 -4.77 -1.53
CA ILE A 50 -4.50 -5.36 -2.82
C ILE A 50 -3.66 -6.61 -2.59
N LEU A 51 -2.62 -6.54 -1.76
CA LEU A 51 -1.72 -7.66 -1.49
C LEU A 51 -2.45 -8.87 -0.91
N VAL A 52 -3.38 -8.65 0.02
CA VAL A 52 -4.23 -9.72 0.57
C VAL A 52 -5.08 -10.37 -0.51
N ARG A 53 -5.71 -9.57 -1.38
CA ARG A 53 -6.57 -10.11 -2.44
C ARG A 53 -5.78 -10.88 -3.48
N GLU A 54 -4.61 -10.40 -3.86
CA GLU A 54 -3.74 -11.12 -4.79
C GLU A 54 -3.23 -12.42 -4.18
N GLU A 55 -2.86 -12.45 -2.89
CA GLU A 55 -2.50 -13.69 -2.21
C GLU A 55 -3.67 -14.68 -2.17
N LEU A 56 -4.88 -14.22 -1.84
CA LEU A 56 -6.07 -15.07 -1.82
C LEU A 56 -6.41 -15.66 -3.19
N LYS A 57 -6.16 -14.92 -4.28
CA LYS A 57 -6.28 -15.47 -5.65
C LYS A 57 -5.33 -16.64 -5.87
N THR A 58 -4.09 -16.58 -5.37
CA THR A 58 -3.14 -17.71 -5.46
C THR A 58 -3.60 -18.93 -4.66
N HIS A 59 -4.46 -18.74 -3.65
CA HIS A 59 -5.13 -19.80 -2.90
C HIS A 59 -6.45 -20.27 -3.53
N GLY A 60 -6.77 -19.82 -4.76
CA GLY A 60 -7.99 -20.17 -5.47
C GLY A 60 -9.23 -19.37 -5.07
N ILE A 61 -9.09 -18.35 -4.22
CA ILE A 61 -10.20 -17.53 -3.71
C ILE A 61 -10.19 -16.17 -4.43
N SER A 62 -10.90 -16.10 -5.56
CA SER A 62 -10.87 -14.93 -6.45
C SER A 62 -12.07 -14.00 -6.29
N LYS A 63 -13.23 -14.50 -5.83
CA LYS A 63 -14.44 -13.69 -5.69
C LYS A 63 -14.43 -12.88 -4.42
N PHE A 64 -14.85 -11.61 -4.52
CA PHE A 64 -14.83 -10.67 -3.40
C PHE A 64 -15.56 -11.19 -2.14
N TYR A 65 -16.77 -11.74 -2.29
CA TYR A 65 -17.52 -12.28 -1.16
C TYR A 65 -16.82 -13.47 -0.50
N GLU A 66 -16.20 -14.36 -1.28
CA GLU A 66 -15.45 -15.49 -0.76
C GLU A 66 -14.18 -15.04 -0.01
N GLN A 67 -13.49 -14.01 -0.53
CA GLN A 67 -12.34 -13.38 0.12
C GLN A 67 -12.74 -12.78 1.47
N ARG A 68 -13.85 -12.03 1.52
CA ARG A 68 -14.41 -11.47 2.76
C ARG A 68 -14.75 -12.57 3.77
N ASP A 69 -15.43 -13.62 3.33
CA ASP A 69 -15.86 -14.71 4.20
C ASP A 69 -14.68 -15.57 4.67
N TYR A 70 -13.61 -15.67 3.88
CA TYR A 70 -12.33 -16.25 4.32
C TYR A 70 -11.72 -15.42 5.43
N LEU A 71 -11.55 -14.11 5.22
CA LEU A 71 -10.93 -13.21 6.20
C LEU A 71 -11.72 -13.16 7.51
N LYS A 72 -13.06 -13.16 7.46
CA LYS A 72 -13.90 -13.24 8.66
C LYS A 72 -13.70 -14.53 9.47
N ARG A 73 -13.48 -15.67 8.78
CA ARG A 73 -13.39 -16.99 9.43
C ARG A 73 -11.98 -17.38 9.85
N LYS A 74 -10.96 -16.95 9.09
CA LYS A 74 -9.56 -17.39 9.24
C LYS A 74 -8.62 -16.25 9.62
N GLY A 75 -9.07 -15.01 9.49
CA GLY A 75 -8.23 -13.82 9.68
C GLY A 75 -7.12 -13.74 8.62
N TYR A 76 -6.06 -13.01 8.97
CA TYR A 76 -4.90 -12.75 8.12
C TYR A 76 -3.69 -13.64 8.43
N SER A 77 -3.81 -14.56 9.39
CA SER A 77 -2.67 -15.32 9.94
C SER A 77 -1.90 -16.11 8.88
N LYS A 78 -2.61 -16.74 7.95
CA LYS A 78 -2.05 -17.54 6.84
C LYS A 78 -1.59 -16.73 5.63
N LEU A 79 -1.80 -15.41 5.66
CA LEU A 79 -1.39 -14.50 4.60
C LEU A 79 -0.04 -13.87 4.97
N THR A 80 0.80 -13.65 3.96
CA THR A 80 2.20 -13.26 4.11
C THR A 80 2.56 -12.01 3.31
N LEU A 81 1.85 -11.70 2.22
CA LEU A 81 2.22 -10.58 1.36
C LEU A 81 2.05 -9.22 2.07
N HIS A 82 0.97 -9.06 2.83
CA HIS A 82 0.78 -7.85 3.65
C HIS A 82 1.85 -7.72 4.75
N LYS A 83 2.31 -8.83 5.33
CA LYS A 83 3.39 -8.83 6.34
C LYS A 83 4.71 -8.39 5.72
N LYS A 84 5.05 -8.90 4.53
CA LYS A 84 6.23 -8.46 3.78
C LYS A 84 6.22 -6.98 3.46
N PHE A 85 5.03 -6.42 3.21
CA PHE A 85 4.90 -4.97 3.04
C PHE A 85 5.16 -4.21 4.35
N VAL A 86 4.59 -4.67 5.47
CA VAL A 86 4.87 -4.06 6.78
C VAL A 86 6.36 -4.14 7.12
N GLU A 87 6.98 -5.31 6.96
CA GLU A 87 8.42 -5.52 7.13
C GLU A 87 9.25 -4.56 6.25
N PHE A 88 8.88 -4.41 4.97
CA PHE A 88 9.53 -3.47 4.06
C PHE A 88 9.45 -2.01 4.56
N VAL A 89 8.31 -1.60 5.12
CA VAL A 89 8.12 -0.25 5.68
C VAL A 89 8.95 -0.05 6.93
N GLU A 90 8.97 -1.06 7.82
CA GLU A 90 9.73 -1.05 9.07
C GLU A 90 11.25 -1.08 8.83
N ASP A 91 11.74 -2.01 8.01
CA ASP A 91 13.17 -2.18 7.69
C ASP A 91 13.78 -0.91 7.08
N LEU A 92 13.00 -0.20 6.28
CA LEU A 92 13.41 1.03 5.61
C LEU A 92 13.05 2.29 6.40
N ASN A 93 12.48 2.15 7.60
CA ASN A 93 12.05 3.24 8.47
C ASN A 93 11.22 4.31 7.73
N ILE A 94 10.30 3.88 6.87
CA ILE A 94 9.47 4.79 6.07
C ILE A 94 8.40 5.40 6.98
N PRO A 95 8.38 6.72 7.21
CA PRO A 95 7.36 7.35 8.04
C PRO A 95 5.96 7.18 7.43
N VAL A 96 5.01 6.79 8.27
CA VAL A 96 3.58 6.75 7.91
C VAL A 96 2.90 8.00 8.47
N LEU A 97 2.34 8.80 7.58
CA LEU A 97 1.65 10.05 7.89
C LEU A 97 0.14 9.84 7.82
N GLU A 98 -0.58 10.35 8.81
CA GLU A 98 -2.03 10.31 8.82
C GLU A 98 -2.58 11.25 7.74
N ASN A 99 -3.37 10.71 6.82
CA ASN A 99 -4.05 11.52 5.82
C ASN A 99 -5.29 12.18 6.46
N ARG A 100 -5.08 13.34 7.10
CA ARG A 100 -6.18 14.18 7.59
C ARG A 100 -6.72 15.02 6.44
N CYS A 101 -7.57 14.39 5.63
CA CYS A 101 -8.40 15.13 4.70
C CYS A 101 -9.57 15.72 5.51
N GLY A 102 -9.39 16.92 6.04
CA GLY A 102 -10.48 17.67 6.66
C GLY A 102 -11.51 18.01 5.59
N LEU A 103 -12.49 17.13 5.36
CA LEU A 103 -13.61 17.38 4.44
C LEU A 103 -14.26 18.75 4.75
N ASP A 104 -14.33 19.12 6.03
CA ASP A 104 -14.82 20.42 6.46
C ASP A 104 -13.94 21.60 6.01
N GLU A 105 -12.61 21.44 5.95
CA GLU A 105 -11.69 22.45 5.42
C GLU A 105 -11.71 22.51 3.90
N LEU A 106 -11.82 21.36 3.22
CA LEU A 106 -11.93 21.29 1.77
C LEU A 106 -13.23 21.91 1.26
N VAL A 107 -14.36 21.62 1.91
CA VAL A 107 -15.65 22.22 1.59
C VAL A 107 -15.68 23.72 1.92
N ARG A 108 -15.00 24.16 2.99
CA ARG A 108 -14.86 25.60 3.31
C ARG A 108 -13.96 26.34 2.32
N ASN A 109 -12.83 25.77 1.94
CA ASN A 109 -11.81 26.44 1.13
C ASN A 109 -12.08 26.35 -0.38
N TYR A 110 -12.77 25.31 -0.84
CA TYR A 110 -13.01 25.04 -2.26
C TYR A 110 -14.49 24.87 -2.58
N GLY A 111 -15.35 25.53 -1.81
CA GLY A 111 -16.80 25.36 -1.82
C GLY A 111 -17.45 25.19 -3.20
N LYS A 112 -18.30 24.15 -3.25
CA LYS A 112 -19.19 23.67 -4.33
C LYS A 112 -18.50 22.91 -5.47
N ILE A 113 -18.44 21.58 -5.32
CA ILE A 113 -18.56 20.64 -6.45
C ILE A 113 -20.01 20.68 -6.95
#